data_AF-A0A2P8GQK2-F1
#
_entry.id   AF-A0A2P8GQK2-F1
#
_cell.length_a   1.000
_cell.length_b   1.000
_cell.length_c   1.000
_cell.angle_alpha   90.00
_cell.angle_beta   90.00
_cell.angle_gamma   90.00
#
_symmetry.space_group_name_H-M   'P 1'
#
loop_
_entity.id
_entity.type
_entity.pdbx_description
1 polymer ?
#
loop_
_entity_poly.entity_id
_entity_poly.type
_entity_poly.pdbx_seq_one_letter_code
_entity_poly.pdbx_strand_id
1 'polypeptide(L)'
;MKKQGQWLEEIMYSLVSLGGKGTLEDIYFTIAKRNMIDLDSYVDWKSQVRKHIYLHSSDCDIFRSSIGDEHDLFYPVEEKGKGYWGIRNFYY
;
A
#
# COMPACT_ATOMS: atom_id res chain seq x y z
N MET A 1 16.99 9.60 7.94
CA MET A 1 16.42 8.36 7.36
C MET A 1 14.93 8.59 7.11
N LYS A 2 14.49 8.55 5.85
CA LYS A 2 13.12 8.90 5.45
C LYS A 2 12.13 7.80 5.91
N LYS A 3 11.25 8.13 6.86
CA LYS A 3 10.16 7.24 7.35
C LYS A 3 9.16 6.79 6.27
N GLN A 4 9.14 7.44 5.10
CA GLN A 4 8.23 7.12 4.01
C GLN A 4 8.55 5.77 3.32
N GLY A 5 9.82 5.33 3.34
CA GLY A 5 10.21 4.07 2.69
C GLY A 5 9.61 2.83 3.38
N GLN A 6 9.57 2.84 4.71
CA GLN A 6 9.20 1.65 5.48
C GLN A 6 7.72 1.26 5.31
N TRP A 7 6.80 2.23 5.25
CA TRP A 7 5.39 1.93 4.97
C TRP A 7 5.19 1.37 3.57
N LEU A 8 5.85 1.98 2.58
CA LEU A 8 5.75 1.55 1.19
C LEU A 8 6.33 0.14 1.00
N GLU A 9 7.49 -0.15 1.60
CA GLU A 9 8.12 -1.47 1.61
C GLU A 9 7.23 -2.53 2.26
N GLU A 10 6.62 -2.22 3.40
CA GLU A 10 5.73 -3.13 4.11
C GLU A 10 4.44 -3.41 3.32
N ILE A 11 3.86 -2.39 2.67
CA ILE A 11 2.70 -2.54 1.79
C ILE A 11 3.05 -3.38 0.57
N MET A 12 4.17 -3.06 -0.10
CA MET A 12 4.67 -3.84 -1.24
C MET A 12 4.88 -5.29 -0.84
N TYR A 13 5.60 -5.55 0.24
CA TYR A 13 5.88 -6.91 0.70
C TYR A 13 4.59 -7.67 1.02
N SER A 14 3.62 -7.01 1.66
CA SER A 14 2.33 -7.61 1.95
C SER A 14 1.62 -8.04 0.67
N LEU A 15 1.54 -7.14 -0.32
CA LEU A 15 0.92 -7.44 -1.61
C LEU A 15 1.69 -8.52 -2.39
N VAL A 16 3.03 -8.49 -2.41
CA VAL A 16 3.87 -9.54 -3.03
C VAL A 16 3.61 -10.89 -2.37
N SER A 17 3.58 -10.93 -1.04
CA SER A 17 3.33 -12.15 -0.27
C SER A 17 1.94 -12.75 -0.52
N LEU A 18 0.99 -11.91 -0.92
CA LEU A 18 -0.38 -12.30 -1.29
C LEU A 18 -0.51 -12.66 -2.78
N GLY A 19 0.59 -12.71 -3.54
CA GLY A 19 0.58 -13.03 -4.98
C GLY A 19 0.34 -11.81 -5.88
N GLY A 20 0.73 -10.62 -5.44
CA GLY A 20 0.65 -9.36 -6.19
C GLY A 20 -0.64 -8.56 -5.96
N LYS A 21 -1.61 -9.11 -5.21
CA LYS A 21 -2.91 -8.47 -4.91
C LYS A 21 -3.46 -8.92 -3.55
N GLY A 22 -4.14 -8.02 -2.84
CA GLY A 22 -4.60 -8.28 -1.48
C GLY A 22 -5.62 -7.24 -1.00
N THR A 23 -6.42 -7.60 0.00
CA THR A 23 -7.31 -6.64 0.65
C THR A 23 -6.52 -5.75 1.61
N LEU A 24 -7.05 -4.58 1.96
CA LEU A 24 -6.51 -3.76 3.03
C LEU A 24 -6.38 -4.54 4.35
N GLU A 25 -7.33 -5.43 4.65
CA GLU A 25 -7.26 -6.28 5.84
C GLU A 25 -6.07 -7.24 5.80
N ASP A 26 -5.81 -7.89 4.66
CA ASP A 26 -4.65 -8.76 4.48
C ASP A 26 -3.33 -8.00 4.62
N ILE A 27 -3.28 -6.79 4.07
CA ILE A 27 -2.12 -5.89 4.21
C ILE A 27 -1.92 -5.55 5.68
N TYR A 28 -2.97 -5.12 6.40
CA TYR A 28 -2.88 -4.83 7.82
C TYR A 28 -2.40 -6.04 8.62
N PHE A 29 -2.97 -7.22 8.34
CA PHE A 29 -2.59 -8.45 9.01
C PHE A 29 -1.12 -8.78 8.79
N THR A 30 -0.62 -8.62 7.56
CA THR A 30 0.77 -8.91 7.23
C THR A 30 1.73 -7.92 7.90
N ILE A 31 1.43 -6.62 7.88
CA ILE A 31 2.22 -5.58 8.55
C ILE A 31 2.28 -5.83 10.06
N ALA A 32 1.13 -6.09 10.69
CA ALA A 32 1.05 -6.40 12.12
C ALA A 32 1.81 -7.69 12.47
N LYS A 33 1.73 -8.71 11.61
CA LYS A 33 2.43 -9.98 11.81
C LYS A 33 3.94 -9.85 11.65
N ARG A 34 4.42 -9.02 10.71
CA ARG A 34 5.86 -8.76 10.53
C ARG A 34 6.44 -7.96 11.69
N ASN A 35 5.63 -7.11 12.33
CA ASN A 35 6.02 -6.28 13.45
C ASN A 35 7.31 -5.46 13.17
N MET A 36 7.51 -5.08 11.90
CA MET A 36 8.67 -4.32 11.43
C MET A 36 8.54 -2.83 11.74
N ILE A 37 7.30 -2.37 11.91
CA ILE A 37 6.96 -1.01 12.32
C ILE A 37 6.42 -1.10 13.74
N ASP A 38 6.89 -0.22 14.61
CA ASP A 38 6.29 -0.03 15.93
C ASP A 38 4.89 0.58 15.77
N LEU A 39 3.88 -0.28 15.70
CA LEU A 39 2.49 0.11 15.49
C LEU A 39 1.90 0.81 16.72
N ASP A 40 2.40 0.51 17.92
CA ASP A 40 1.93 1.11 19.18
C ASP A 40 2.27 2.61 19.25
N SER A 41 3.33 3.03 18.56
CA SER A 41 3.67 4.45 18.39
C SER A 41 2.68 5.24 17.53
N TYR A 42 1.71 4.60 16.87
CA TYR A 42 0.75 5.24 15.97
C TYR A 42 -0.70 5.01 16.41
N VAL A 43 -1.41 6.11 16.69
CA VAL A 43 -2.85 6.07 17.04
C VAL A 43 -3.70 5.42 15.94
N ASP A 44 -3.39 5.68 14.67
CA ASP A 44 -4.07 5.05 13.53
C ASP A 44 -3.10 4.80 12.37
N TRP A 45 -2.29 3.76 12.53
CA TRP A 45 -1.37 3.32 11.49
C TRP A 45 -2.10 2.78 10.25
N LYS A 46 -3.32 2.25 10.39
CA LYS A 46 -4.13 1.79 9.24
C LYS A 46 -4.47 2.95 8.30
N SER A 47 -4.69 4.15 8.85
CA SER A 47 -4.83 5.36 8.04
C SER A 47 -3.53 5.78 7.35
N GLN A 48 -2.36 5.53 7.95
CA GLN A 48 -1.08 5.78 7.27
C GLN A 48 -0.90 4.85 6.06
N VAL A 49 -1.25 3.56 6.21
CA VAL A 49 -1.21 2.59 5.11
C VAL A 49 -2.09 3.03 3.95
N ARG A 50 -3.37 3.33 4.22
CA ARG A 50 -4.31 3.83 3.21
C ARG A 50 -3.79 5.08 2.51
N LYS A 51 -3.27 6.04 3.28
CA LYS A 51 -2.70 7.28 2.75
C LYS A 51 -1.56 7.00 1.78
N HIS A 52 -0.64 6.07 2.10
CA HIS A 52 0.45 5.72 1.20
C HIS A 52 -0.07 5.03 -0.07
N ILE A 53 -0.99 4.09 0.05
CA ILE A 53 -1.61 3.43 -1.12
C ILE A 53 -2.25 4.47 -2.05
N TYR A 54 -3.03 5.40 -1.49
CA TYR A 54 -3.74 6.41 -2.29
C TYR A 54 -2.80 7.47 -2.89
N LEU A 55 -1.68 7.77 -2.23
CA LEU A 55 -0.64 8.66 -2.76
C LEU A 55 0.16 8.03 -3.91
N HIS A 56 0.15 6.70 -4.01
CA HIS A 56 0.88 5.90 -4.98
C HIS A 56 -0.06 5.15 -5.96
N SER A 57 -1.28 5.65 -6.12
CA SER A 57 -2.29 5.11 -7.01
C SER A 57 -2.88 6.25 -7.85
N SER A 58 -2.65 6.21 -9.16
CA SER A 58 -3.20 7.21 -10.10
C SER A 58 -4.73 7.25 -10.14
N ASP A 59 -5.41 6.18 -9.71
CA ASP A 59 -6.88 6.10 -9.56
C ASP A 59 -7.47 6.98 -8.43
N CYS A 60 -6.62 7.67 -7.66
CA CYS A 60 -7.02 8.53 -6.55
C CYS A 60 -6.74 10.01 -6.84
N ASP A 61 -7.69 10.90 -6.52
CA ASP A 61 -7.58 12.35 -6.77
C ASP A 61 -6.42 13.03 -6.03
N ILE A 62 -5.88 12.38 -5.00
CA ILE A 62 -4.73 12.87 -4.23
C ILE A 62 -3.37 12.55 -4.88
N PHE A 63 -3.37 11.78 -5.96
CA PHE A 63 -2.18 11.42 -6.70
C PHE A 63 -1.61 12.65 -7.40
N ARG A 64 -0.41 13.06 -7.00
CA ARG A 64 0.27 14.27 -7.54
C ARG A 64 1.35 13.94 -8.56
N SER A 65 1.58 12.67 -8.86
CA SER A 65 2.59 12.22 -9.81
C SER A 65 1.95 11.90 -11.17
N SER A 66 2.75 11.51 -12.17
CA SER A 66 2.25 11.22 -13.51
C SER A 66 1.61 9.82 -13.56
N ILE A 67 0.47 9.72 -14.25
CA ILE A 67 -0.26 8.44 -14.39
C ILE A 67 0.64 7.45 -15.13
N GLY A 68 0.90 6.27 -14.54
CA GLY A 68 1.83 5.28 -15.08
C GLY A 68 3.31 5.58 -14.87
N ASP A 69 3.66 6.54 -14.01
CA ASP A 69 5.04 6.82 -13.60
C ASP A 69 5.54 5.80 -12.56
N GLU A 70 6.83 5.84 -12.23
CA GLU A 70 7.46 4.95 -11.22
C GLU A 70 6.82 5.03 -9.82
N HIS A 71 6.02 6.07 -9.59
CA HIS A 71 5.27 6.28 -8.36
C HIS A 71 3.85 5.70 -8.37
N ASP A 72 3.34 5.29 -9.55
CA ASP A 72 2.03 4.63 -9.73
C ASP A 72 2.17 3.12 -9.52
N LEU A 73 2.36 2.74 -8.26
CA LEU A 73 2.68 1.38 -7.87
C LEU A 73 1.45 0.53 -7.60
N PHE A 74 0.33 1.13 -7.21
CA PHE A 74 -0.87 0.42 -6.80
C PHE A 74 -2.07 0.76 -7.67
N TYR A 75 -2.95 -0.22 -7.87
CA TYR A 75 -4.22 -0.02 -8.55
C TYR A 75 -5.35 -0.75 -7.79
N PRO A 76 -6.58 -0.22 -7.80
CA PRO A 76 -7.74 -0.94 -7.28
C PRO A 76 -8.07 -2.12 -8.19
N VAL A 77 -8.13 -3.33 -7.64
CA VAL A 77 -8.38 -4.56 -8.42
C VAL A 77 -9.88 -4.81 -8.62
N GLU A 78 -10.71 -4.36 -7.69
CA GLU A 78 -12.19 -4.40 -7.78
C GLU A 78 -12.78 -2.99 -7.82
N GLU A 79 -14.11 -2.90 -7.96
CA GLU A 79 -14.87 -1.64 -7.87
C GLU A 79 -14.40 -0.76 -6.70
N LYS A 80 -14.24 0.53 -7.01
CA LYS A 80 -13.74 1.58 -6.11
C LYS A 80 -14.52 1.54 -4.79
N GLY A 81 -13.84 1.20 -3.69
CA GLY A 81 -14.44 1.17 -2.35
C GLY A 81 -14.43 -0.18 -1.63
N LYS A 82 -14.14 -1.29 -2.31
CA LYS A 82 -14.02 -2.61 -1.65
C LYS A 82 -12.70 -2.84 -0.91
N GLY A 83 -11.72 -1.94 -1.08
CA GLY A 83 -10.43 -2.04 -0.39
C GLY A 83 -9.54 -3.16 -0.92
N TYR A 84 -9.72 -3.59 -2.18
CA TYR A 84 -8.87 -4.58 -2.83
C TYR A 84 -7.85 -3.91 -3.75
N TRP A 85 -6.57 -4.16 -3.49
CA TRP A 85 -5.45 -3.45 -4.12
C TRP A 85 -4.47 -4.43 -4.75
N GLY A 86 -3.86 -4.01 -5.85
CA GLY A 86 -2.85 -4.78 -6.59
C GLY A 86 -1.65 -3.93 -6.95
N ILE A 87 -0.53 -4.59 -7.26
CA ILE A 87 0.71 -3.93 -7.69
C ILE A 87 0.72 -3.81 -9.22
N ARG A 88 0.85 -2.59 -9.74
CA ARG A 88 0.78 -2.28 -11.18
C ARG A 88 2.00 -2.77 -11.96
N ASN A 89 3.19 -2.63 -11.36
CA ASN A 89 4.48 -3.01 -11.94
C ASN A 89 5.10 -4.20 -11.18
N PHE A 90 4.45 -5.35 -11.21
CA PHE A 90 5.02 -6.59 -10.68
C PHE A 90 5.90 -7.24 -11.77
N TYR A 91 7.17 -6.82 -11.84
CA TYR A 91 8.17 -7.48 -12.70
C TYR A 91 8.97 -8.50 -11.89
N TYR A 92 9.06 -9.71 -12.44
CA TYR A 92 9.66 -10.92 -11.87
C TYR A 92 11.19 -10.91 -11.95
#